data_AF-A0A416MMN3-F1
#
_entry.id   AF-A0A416MMN3-F1
#
_cell.length_a   1.000
_cell.length_b   1.000
_cell.length_c   1.000
_cell.angle_alpha   90.00
_cell.angle_beta   90.00
_cell.angle_gamma   90.00
#
_symmetry.space_group_name_H-M   'P 1'
#
loop_
_entity.id
_entity.type
_entity.pdbx_description
1 polymer ?
#
loop_
_entity_poly.entity_id
_entity_poly.type
_entity_poly.pdbx_seq_one_letter_code
_entity_poly.pdbx_strand_id
1 'polypeptide(L)'
;MQTESHISNLSNRNMYMNIDAEVLIKEAIEARKMAYTPYSHFKVGAALLTADGKIYRGCNIENAGYTPSNCAERTAFFKAVSEGERSFAAIAIVAGPENGDLVLTAPCGVCRQVMMEFCDYETFPIILGSSPKDYKIMTLKEILPLGFGPKNLNIEL
;
A
#
# COMPACT_ATOMS: atom_id res chain seq x y z
N MET A 1 18.00 -20.22 25.52
CA MET A 1 17.86 -20.08 24.06
C MET A 1 16.44 -19.61 23.75
N GLN A 2 16.18 -18.31 23.91
CA GLN A 2 14.97 -17.70 23.39
C GLN A 2 15.31 -17.21 21.98
N THR A 3 14.49 -17.61 21.03
CA THR A 3 14.76 -17.65 19.59
C THR A 3 14.92 -16.25 18.98
N GLU A 4 15.84 -16.14 18.02
CA GLU A 4 16.21 -14.94 17.25
C GLU A 4 15.03 -14.21 16.56
N SER A 5 13.85 -14.83 16.53
CA SER A 5 12.59 -14.29 15.95
C SER A 5 11.96 -13.14 16.74
N HIS A 6 12.28 -12.95 18.03
CA HIS A 6 11.77 -11.80 18.80
C HIS A 6 12.64 -10.55 18.65
N ILE A 7 13.93 -10.72 18.35
CA ILE A 7 14.88 -9.60 18.22
C ILE A 7 14.73 -8.92 16.85
N SER A 8 14.44 -9.67 15.78
CA SER A 8 14.19 -9.11 14.44
C SER A 8 12.94 -8.21 14.37
N ASN A 9 11.92 -8.51 15.19
CA ASN A 9 10.70 -7.70 15.27
C ASN A 9 10.90 -6.37 16.03
N LEU A 10 11.91 -6.27 16.90
CA LEU A 10 12.23 -5.05 17.64
C LEU A 10 13.12 -4.11 16.83
N SER A 11 14.04 -4.63 16.00
CA SER A 11 14.91 -3.81 15.14
C SER A 11 14.15 -3.14 13.99
N ASN A 12 13.19 -3.84 13.37
CA ASN A 12 12.31 -3.24 12.36
C ASN A 12 11.36 -2.18 12.95
N ARG A 13 11.04 -2.26 14.25
CA ARG A 13 10.16 -1.31 14.93
C ARG A 13 10.77 0.09 15.06
N ASN A 14 12.10 0.19 15.11
CA ASN A 14 12.81 1.47 15.25
C ASN A 14 12.94 2.26 13.93
N MET A 15 12.79 1.63 12.76
CA MET A 15 12.87 2.34 11.47
C MET A 15 11.57 3.10 11.12
N TYR A 16 10.45 2.69 11.71
CA TYR A 16 9.11 3.26 11.43
C TYR A 16 8.60 4.21 12.52
N MET A 17 9.47 4.72 13.40
CA MET A 17 9.06 5.42 14.64
C MET A 17 8.19 6.68 14.47
N ASN A 18 7.92 7.15 13.24
CA ASN A 18 7.02 8.28 12.98
C ASN A 18 5.81 7.95 12.08
N ILE A 19 5.58 6.69 11.70
CA ILE A 19 4.44 6.32 10.84
C ILE A 19 3.29 5.86 11.74
N ASP A 20 2.28 6.72 11.91
CA ASP A 20 1.04 6.35 12.60
C ASP A 20 0.18 5.48 11.67
N ALA A 21 0.39 4.17 11.76
CA ALA A 21 -0.35 3.18 10.98
C ALA A 21 -1.86 3.25 11.24
N GLU A 22 -2.29 3.57 12.46
CA GLU A 22 -3.71 3.67 12.80
C GLU A 22 -4.38 4.84 12.03
N VAL A 23 -3.70 5.99 11.98
CA VAL A 23 -4.14 7.15 11.17
C VAL A 23 -4.19 6.78 9.70
N LEU A 24 -3.13 6.17 9.16
CA LEU A 24 -3.09 5.84 7.72
C LEU A 24 -4.15 4.80 7.33
N ILE A 25 -4.44 3.83 8.21
CA ILE A 25 -5.54 2.87 8.01
C ILE A 25 -6.91 3.58 8.02
N LYS A 26 -7.14 4.53 8.93
CA LYS A 26 -8.38 5.33 8.93
C LYS A 26 -8.55 6.10 7.63
N GLU A 27 -7.49 6.70 7.12
CA GLU A 27 -7.49 7.38 5.82
C GLU A 27 -7.81 6.42 4.67
N ALA A 28 -7.28 5.19 4.69
CA ALA A 28 -7.58 4.17 3.71
C ALA A 28 -9.05 3.68 3.81
N ILE A 29 -9.61 3.60 5.02
CA ILE A 29 -11.03 3.30 5.24
C ILE A 29 -11.92 4.39 4.64
N GLU A 30 -11.59 5.66 4.83
CA GLU A 30 -12.32 6.75 4.19
C GLU A 30 -12.19 6.72 2.66
N ALA A 31 -11.01 6.40 2.14
CA ALA A 31 -10.79 6.23 0.70
C ALA A 31 -11.66 5.10 0.12
N ARG A 32 -11.77 3.97 0.83
CA ARG A 32 -12.56 2.79 0.43
C ARG A 32 -14.03 3.14 0.15
N LYS A 33 -14.61 4.12 0.86
CA LYS A 33 -16.00 4.55 0.67
C LYS A 33 -16.26 5.10 -0.75
N MET A 34 -15.21 5.60 -1.41
CA MET A 34 -15.28 6.18 -2.74
C MET A 34 -15.11 5.17 -3.88
N ALA A 35 -14.89 3.89 -3.56
CA ALA A 35 -14.65 2.85 -4.56
C ALA A 35 -15.83 2.69 -5.52
N TYR A 36 -15.53 2.69 -6.83
CA TYR A 36 -16.49 2.40 -7.89
C TYR A 36 -16.35 0.93 -8.29
N THR A 37 -17.22 0.07 -7.75
CA THR A 37 -17.08 -1.40 -7.83
C THR A 37 -18.39 -2.12 -8.18
N PRO A 38 -19.10 -1.72 -9.26
CA PRO A 38 -20.39 -2.31 -9.58
C PRO A 38 -20.30 -3.76 -10.09
N TYR A 39 -19.11 -4.30 -10.36
CA TYR A 39 -18.93 -5.64 -10.89
C TYR A 39 -18.50 -6.63 -9.80
N SER A 40 -17.46 -6.33 -9.03
CA SER A 40 -16.97 -7.25 -7.99
C SER A 40 -17.66 -7.09 -6.64
N HIS A 41 -18.23 -5.92 -6.35
CA HIS A 41 -18.67 -5.53 -5.01
C HIS A 41 -17.58 -5.68 -3.95
N PHE A 42 -16.30 -5.66 -4.36
CA PHE A 42 -15.15 -5.77 -3.48
C PHE A 42 -14.42 -4.42 -3.44
N LYS A 43 -14.58 -3.70 -2.34
CA LYS A 43 -14.06 -2.34 -2.18
C LYS A 43 -12.68 -2.37 -1.55
N VAL A 44 -11.76 -1.65 -2.17
CA VAL A 44 -10.39 -1.43 -1.71
C VAL A 44 -10.15 0.07 -1.54
N GLY A 45 -9.56 0.45 -0.41
CA GLY A 45 -9.07 1.80 -0.15
C GLY A 45 -7.59 1.78 0.16
N ALA A 46 -6.89 2.83 -0.26
CA ALA A 46 -5.48 3.03 0.02
C ALA A 46 -5.21 4.46 0.46
N ALA A 47 -4.23 4.62 1.34
CA ALA A 47 -3.71 5.92 1.75
C ALA A 47 -2.18 5.89 1.65
N LEU A 48 -1.65 6.70 0.73
CA LEU A 48 -0.23 6.84 0.45
C LEU A 48 0.32 8.06 1.19
N LEU A 49 1.28 7.83 2.07
CA LEU A 49 1.99 8.86 2.82
C LEU A 49 3.25 9.27 2.06
N THR A 50 3.41 10.56 1.77
CA THR A 50 4.64 11.13 1.22
C THR A 50 5.69 11.34 2.31
N ALA A 51 6.94 11.55 1.92
CA ALA A 51 8.03 11.81 2.87
C ALA A 51 7.86 13.11 3.68
N ASP A 52 7.14 14.09 3.16
CA ASP A 52 6.82 15.36 3.83
C ASP A 52 5.52 15.33 4.65
N GLY A 53 4.82 14.19 4.67
CA GLY A 53 3.64 13.96 5.51
C GLY A 53 2.29 14.22 4.84
N LYS A 54 2.23 14.55 3.54
CA LYS A 54 0.97 14.63 2.79
C LYS A 54 0.39 13.22 2.57
N ILE A 55 -0.94 13.12 2.61
CA ILE A 55 -1.65 11.85 2.40
C ILE A 55 -2.48 11.92 1.12
N TYR A 56 -2.26 10.95 0.25
CA TYR A 56 -3.02 10.74 -0.97
C TYR A 56 -3.89 9.51 -0.86
N ARG A 57 -5.20 9.72 -0.88
CA ARG A 57 -6.21 8.66 -0.87
C ARG A 57 -6.44 8.11 -2.27
N GLY A 58 -6.64 6.80 -2.36
CA GLY A 58 -7.04 6.09 -3.58
C GLY A 58 -8.06 5.00 -3.28
N CYS A 59 -8.88 4.66 -4.28
CA CYS A 59 -9.84 3.57 -4.23
C CYS A 59 -9.81 2.80 -5.56
N ASN A 60 -10.31 1.56 -5.55
CA ASN A 60 -10.44 0.82 -6.80
C ASN A 60 -11.61 1.34 -7.64
N ILE A 61 -11.37 1.41 -8.96
CA ILE A 61 -12.29 1.93 -9.96
C ILE A 61 -12.39 0.87 -11.06
N GLU A 62 -13.53 0.23 -11.14
CA GLU A 62 -13.78 -0.83 -12.11
C GLU A 62 -14.30 -0.30 -13.44
N ASN A 63 -14.24 -1.16 -14.46
CA ASN A 63 -14.72 -0.87 -15.79
C ASN A 63 -15.35 -2.12 -16.42
N ALA A 64 -16.32 -1.94 -17.33
CA ALA A 64 -16.99 -3.03 -18.04
C ALA A 64 -16.01 -3.90 -18.83
N GLY A 65 -15.01 -3.28 -19.47
CA GLY A 65 -13.81 -3.99 -19.87
C GLY A 65 -12.93 -4.14 -18.64
N TYR A 66 -12.73 -5.36 -18.13
CA TYR A 66 -12.06 -5.51 -16.83
C TYR A 66 -10.61 -5.03 -16.84
N THR A 67 -9.91 -5.13 -17.97
CA THR A 67 -8.50 -4.74 -18.12
C THR A 67 -8.18 -3.30 -17.70
N PRO A 68 -8.94 -2.25 -18.11
CA PRO A 68 -8.72 -0.87 -17.65
C PRO A 68 -9.10 -0.60 -16.19
N SER A 69 -9.53 -1.58 -15.40
CA SER A 69 -9.80 -1.37 -13.97
C SER A 69 -8.52 -0.95 -13.23
N ASN A 70 -8.65 0.00 -12.30
CA ASN A 70 -7.53 0.51 -11.51
C ASN A 70 -7.68 0.15 -10.04
N CYS A 71 -6.60 -0.29 -9.41
CA CYS A 71 -6.58 -0.64 -7.99
C CYS A 71 -6.42 0.61 -7.12
N ALA A 72 -6.77 0.51 -5.84
CA ALA A 72 -6.71 1.63 -4.90
C ALA A 72 -5.30 2.20 -4.74
N GLU A 73 -4.31 1.31 -4.65
CA GLU A 73 -2.90 1.65 -4.50
C GLU A 73 -2.43 2.46 -5.71
N ARG A 74 -2.73 1.97 -6.92
CA ARG A 74 -2.39 2.66 -8.17
C ARG A 74 -3.10 4.00 -8.27
N THR A 75 -4.36 4.10 -7.87
CA THR A 75 -5.08 5.38 -7.82
C THR A 75 -4.38 6.38 -6.88
N ALA A 76 -3.94 5.94 -5.70
CA ALA A 76 -3.23 6.80 -4.75
C ALA A 76 -1.87 7.27 -5.30
N PHE A 77 -1.07 6.34 -5.83
CA PHE A 77 0.22 6.66 -6.46
C PHE A 77 0.07 7.60 -7.64
N PHE A 78 -0.82 7.30 -8.59
CA PHE A 78 -0.97 8.12 -9.80
C PHE A 78 -1.49 9.51 -9.50
N LYS A 79 -2.33 9.66 -8.47
CA LYS A 79 -2.75 10.98 -7.98
C LYS A 79 -1.58 11.76 -7.38
N ALA A 80 -0.78 11.14 -6.50
CA ALA A 80 0.36 11.81 -5.90
C ALA A 80 1.40 12.21 -6.96
N VAL A 81 1.69 11.29 -7.88
CA VAL A 81 2.62 11.49 -8.98
C VAL A 81 2.16 12.59 -9.94
N SER A 82 0.86 12.66 -10.26
CA SER A 82 0.34 13.74 -11.11
C SER A 82 0.36 15.11 -10.43
N GLU A 83 0.33 15.15 -9.09
CA GLU A 83 0.47 16.36 -8.28
C GLU A 83 1.93 16.73 -7.96
N GLY A 84 2.92 16.01 -8.52
CA GLY A 84 4.35 16.33 -8.43
C GLY A 84 5.14 15.53 -7.40
N GLU A 85 4.51 14.65 -6.63
CA GLU A 85 5.20 13.85 -5.60
C GLU A 85 6.00 12.70 -6.21
N ARG A 86 7.20 12.48 -5.70
CA ARG A 86 8.05 11.32 -6.07
C ARG A 86 8.71 10.63 -4.87
N SER A 87 8.41 11.08 -3.64
CA SER A 87 9.02 10.55 -2.42
C SER A 87 7.95 10.08 -1.45
N PHE A 88 7.97 8.79 -1.10
CA PHE A 88 6.91 8.13 -0.35
C PHE A 88 7.45 7.40 0.88
N ALA A 89 6.73 7.51 1.99
CA ALA A 89 7.12 6.95 3.29
C ALA A 89 6.37 5.67 3.66
N ALA A 90 5.10 5.53 3.27
CA ALA A 90 4.30 4.32 3.53
C ALA A 90 3.04 4.28 2.68
N ILE A 91 2.43 3.10 2.59
CA ILE A 91 1.04 2.97 2.13
C ILE A 91 0.24 2.08 3.07
N ALA A 92 -0.97 2.50 3.43
CA ALA A 92 -1.97 1.63 4.07
C ALA A 92 -3.02 1.19 3.06
N ILE A 93 -3.45 -0.08 3.16
CA ILE A 93 -4.41 -0.73 2.29
C ILE A 93 -5.45 -1.44 3.14
N VAL A 94 -6.73 -1.21 2.85
CA VAL A 94 -7.86 -1.92 3.45
C VAL A 94 -8.78 -2.42 2.35
N ALA A 95 -9.33 -3.61 2.53
CA ALA A 95 -10.15 -4.25 1.50
C ALA A 95 -11.21 -5.17 2.11
N GLY A 96 -12.30 -5.40 1.39
CA GLY A 96 -13.33 -6.35 1.77
C GLY A 96 -14.60 -6.24 0.92
N PRO A 97 -15.57 -7.15 1.07
CA PRO A 97 -16.88 -7.03 0.44
C PRO A 97 -17.59 -5.73 0.83
N GLU A 98 -18.36 -5.13 -0.07
CA GLU A 98 -19.05 -3.85 0.16
C GLU A 98 -19.85 -3.83 1.46
N ASN A 99 -20.57 -4.92 1.75
CA ASN A 99 -21.40 -5.10 2.94
C ASN A 99 -20.83 -6.15 3.92
N GLY A 100 -19.51 -6.29 3.96
CA GLY A 100 -18.84 -7.26 4.84
C GLY A 100 -17.64 -6.66 5.58
N ASP A 101 -17.03 -7.49 6.41
CA ASP A 101 -15.86 -7.12 7.18
C ASP A 101 -14.63 -6.90 6.28
N LEU A 102 -13.68 -6.11 6.79
CA LEU A 102 -12.38 -6.00 6.14
C LEU A 102 -11.63 -7.33 6.26
N VAL A 103 -10.94 -7.70 5.19
CA VAL A 103 -10.13 -8.90 5.11
C VAL A 103 -8.71 -8.55 4.73
N LEU A 104 -7.74 -9.19 5.38
CA LEU A 104 -6.33 -8.97 5.13
C LEU A 104 -6.00 -9.28 3.66
N THR A 105 -5.79 -8.24 2.86
CA THR A 105 -5.62 -8.36 1.41
C THR A 105 -4.32 -7.71 0.99
N ALA A 106 -3.39 -8.51 0.46
CA ALA A 106 -2.14 -7.99 -0.08
C ALA A 106 -2.35 -7.29 -1.43
N PRO A 107 -1.56 -6.26 -1.77
CA PRO A 107 -1.64 -5.59 -3.06
C PRO A 107 -1.38 -6.58 -4.20
N CYS A 108 -2.03 -6.38 -5.35
CA CYS A 108 -1.83 -7.23 -6.52
C CYS A 108 -0.44 -7.01 -7.15
N GLY A 109 0.02 -7.94 -7.99
CA GLY A 109 1.36 -7.85 -8.60
C GLY A 109 1.61 -6.55 -9.37
N VAL A 110 0.58 -6.00 -10.03
CA VAL A 110 0.69 -4.71 -10.76
C VAL A 110 0.91 -3.54 -9.79
N CYS A 111 0.22 -3.52 -8.65
CA CYS A 111 0.42 -2.50 -7.62
C CYS A 111 1.82 -2.60 -7.00
N ARG A 112 2.29 -3.82 -6.72
CA ARG A 112 3.67 -4.04 -6.23
C ARG A 112 4.71 -3.52 -7.22
N GLN A 113 4.47 -3.72 -8.51
CA GLN A 113 5.36 -3.23 -9.56
C GLN A 113 5.35 -1.70 -9.67
N VAL A 114 4.21 -1.04 -9.42
CA VAL A 114 4.17 0.43 -9.32
C VAL A 114 4.93 0.93 -8.09
N MET A 115 4.81 0.26 -6.94
CA MET A 115 5.61 0.59 -5.76
C MET A 115 7.12 0.42 -6.04
N MET A 116 7.49 -0.61 -6.80
CA MET A 116 8.89 -0.88 -7.19
C MET A 116 9.52 0.23 -8.04
N GLU A 117 8.69 1.04 -8.72
CA GLU A 117 9.16 2.19 -9.48
C GLU A 117 9.48 3.40 -8.58
N PHE A 118 8.68 3.62 -7.53
CA PHE A 118 8.68 4.88 -6.78
C PHE A 118 9.19 4.77 -5.34
N CYS A 119 9.41 3.56 -4.84
CA CYS A 119 9.68 3.31 -3.43
C CYS A 119 10.97 2.53 -3.21
N ASP A 120 11.57 2.70 -2.04
CA ASP A 120 12.74 1.92 -1.65
C ASP A 120 12.36 0.43 -1.48
N TYR A 121 13.03 -0.43 -2.25
CA TYR A 121 12.74 -1.86 -2.32
C TYR A 121 12.87 -2.58 -0.97
N GLU A 122 13.89 -2.20 -0.19
CA GLU A 122 14.24 -2.88 1.04
C GLU A 122 13.37 -2.42 2.22
N THR A 123 13.01 -1.13 2.23
CA THR A 123 12.51 -0.46 3.43
C THR A 123 11.09 0.06 3.33
N PHE A 124 10.49 0.20 2.14
CA PHE A 124 9.16 0.80 2.01
C PHE A 124 8.07 -0.06 2.69
N PRO A 125 7.38 0.48 3.72
CA PRO A 125 6.38 -0.25 4.47
C PRO A 125 5.00 -0.22 3.80
N ILE A 126 4.38 -1.40 3.79
CA ILE A 126 3.05 -1.65 3.26
C ILE A 126 2.20 -2.20 4.40
N ILE A 127 1.22 -1.41 4.81
CA ILE A 127 0.36 -1.67 5.96
C ILE A 127 -0.96 -2.27 5.45
N LEU A 128 -1.21 -3.53 5.77
CA LEU A 128 -2.43 -4.26 5.41
C LEU A 128 -3.37 -4.27 6.60
N GLY A 129 -4.44 -3.48 6.55
CA GLY A 129 -5.37 -3.30 7.67
C GLY A 129 -6.61 -4.20 7.56
N SER A 130 -6.89 -4.93 8.64
CA SER A 130 -8.19 -5.58 8.90
C SER A 130 -9.05 -4.73 9.85
N SER A 131 -8.43 -3.84 10.62
CA SER A 131 -9.07 -2.73 11.36
C SER A 131 -8.00 -1.67 11.68
N PRO A 132 -8.36 -0.48 12.22
CA PRO A 132 -7.38 0.50 12.66
C PRO A 132 -6.36 -0.04 13.68
N LYS A 133 -6.72 -1.08 14.45
CA LYS A 133 -5.88 -1.66 15.51
C LYS A 133 -5.35 -3.06 15.20
N ASP A 134 -5.78 -3.64 14.08
CA ASP A 134 -5.37 -4.98 13.65
C ASP A 134 -4.90 -4.93 12.20
N TYR A 135 -3.59 -5.06 12.03
CA TYR A 135 -2.92 -4.90 10.75
C TYR A 135 -1.61 -5.66 10.70
N LYS A 136 -1.15 -5.92 9.48
CA LYS A 136 0.17 -6.48 9.19
C LYS A 136 1.00 -5.46 8.43
N ILE A 137 2.25 -5.27 8.84
CA ILE A 137 3.22 -4.47 8.08
C ILE A 137 4.16 -5.44 7.36
N MET A 138 4.41 -5.17 6.08
CA MET A 138 5.39 -5.89 5.27
C MET A 138 6.21 -4.89 4.46
N THR A 139 7.45 -5.22 4.11
CA THR A 139 8.24 -4.43 3.17
C THR A 139 7.92 -4.80 1.72
N LEU A 140 8.29 -3.94 0.79
CA LEU A 140 8.16 -4.24 -0.64
C LEU A 140 8.93 -5.50 -1.04
N LYS A 141 10.14 -5.70 -0.51
CA LYS A 141 10.94 -6.93 -0.71
C LYS A 141 10.24 -8.20 -0.25
N GLU A 142 9.56 -8.17 0.89
CA GLU A 142 8.85 -9.35 1.41
C GLU A 142 7.68 -9.75 0.51
N ILE A 143 7.01 -8.78 -0.14
CA ILE A 143 5.85 -9.05 -0.99
C ILE A 143 6.20 -9.20 -2.47
N LEU A 144 7.35 -8.70 -2.92
CA LEU A 144 7.85 -8.81 -4.28
C LEU A 144 9.32 -9.27 -4.26
N PRO A 145 9.59 -10.54 -3.89
CA PRO A 145 10.95 -11.05 -3.89
C PRO A 145 11.52 -11.03 -5.31
N LEU A 146 12.78 -10.58 -5.44
CA LEU A 146 13.48 -10.44 -6.73
C LEU A 146 12.72 -9.54 -7.73
N GLY A 147 12.12 -8.46 -7.21
CA GLY A 147 11.36 -7.50 -8.02
C GLY A 147 12.19 -6.87 -9.13
N PHE A 148 11.62 -6.83 -10.33
CA PHE A 148 12.21 -6.13 -11.47
C PHE A 148 12.06 -4.61 -11.29
N GLY A 149 13.09 -3.83 -11.57
CA GLY A 149 13.02 -2.37 -11.52
C GLY A 149 14.14 -1.66 -12.27
N PRO A 150 14.29 -0.34 -12.10
CA PRO A 150 15.29 0.49 -12.79
C PRO A 150 16.72 -0.07 -12.75
N LYS A 151 17.12 -0.66 -11.61
CA LYS A 151 18.43 -1.30 -11.44
C LYS A 151 18.68 -2.46 -12.42
N ASN A 152 17.66 -3.21 -12.81
CA ASN A 152 17.79 -4.29 -13.80
C ASN A 152 17.99 -3.77 -15.23
N LEU A 153 17.61 -2.52 -15.47
CA LEU A 153 17.81 -1.80 -16.73
C LEU A 153 19.10 -0.96 -16.73
N ASN A 154 19.89 -1.00 -15.65
CA ASN A 154 21.08 -0.17 -15.44
C ASN A 154 20.79 1.35 -15.52
N ILE A 155 19.65 1.79 -14.97
CA ILE A 155 19.28 3.22 -14.88
C ILE A 155 19.00 3.63 -13.43
N GLU A 156 19.31 4.88 -13.10
CA GLU A 156 18.96 5.57 -11.85
C GLU A 156 17.93 6.66 -12.17
N LEU A 157 16.88 6.78 -11.33
CA LEU A 157 15.76 7.71 -11.49
C LEU A 157 15.71 8.70 -10.32
#